data_AF-A0A3C0XLP0-F1
#
_entry.id   AF-A0A3C0XLP0-F1
#
_cell.length_a   1.000
_cell.length_b   1.000
_cell.length_c   1.000
_cell.angle_alpha   90.00
_cell.angle_beta   90.00
_cell.angle_gamma   90.00
#
_symmetry.space_group_name_H-M   'P 1'
#
loop_
_entity.id
_entity.type
_entity.pdbx_description
1 polymer ?
#
loop_
_entity_poly.entity_id
_entity_poly.type
_entity_poly.pdbx_seq_one_letter_code
_entity_poly.pdbx_strand_id
1 'polypeptide(L)' 'MIGRKVISPADFADLGALATGLVSFEPRYNATARPFDWTFTRGDLAELVRRIEAHQFSATAVLAA' A
#
# COMPACT_ATOMS: atom_id res chain seq x y z
N MET A 1 -0.73 -3.19 3.01
CA MET A 1 -1.93 -2.63 3.68
C MET A 1 -2.47 -3.56 4.76
N ILE A 2 -2.67 -4.86 4.47
CA ILE A 2 -3.20 -5.86 5.40
C ILE A 2 -2.43 -5.93 6.74
N GLY A 3 -1.10 -5.82 6.70
CA GLY A 3 -0.25 -5.84 7.90
C GLY A 3 -0.57 -4.75 8.92
N ARG A 4 -0.90 -3.54 8.45
CA ARG A 4 -1.24 -2.41 9.32
C ARG A 4 -2.73 -2.31 9.65
N LYS A 5 -3.59 -2.84 8.79
CA LYS A 5 -5.05 -2.70 8.90
C LYS A 5 -5.76 -3.90 9.52
N VAL A 6 -5.12 -5.06 9.49
CA VAL A 6 -5.68 -6.31 10.00
C VAL A 6 -4.75 -6.91 11.04
N ILE A 7 -3.45 -7.03 10.73
CA ILE A 7 -2.53 -7.85 11.53
C ILE A 7 -1.92 -7.09 12.71
N SER A 8 -1.97 -5.75 12.73
CA SER A 8 -1.35 -4.95 13.78
C SER A 8 -2.40 -4.20 14.61
N PRO A 9 -2.37 -4.32 15.95
CA PRO A 9 -1.51 -5.21 16.75
C PRO A 9 -1.85 -6.70 16.52
N ALA A 10 -0.87 -7.59 16.70
CA ALA A 10 -0.98 -9.02 16.41
C ALA A 10 -1.70 -9.80 17.52
N ASP A 11 -2.77 -9.22 18.06
CA ASP A 11 -3.52 -9.72 19.21
C ASP A 11 -4.58 -10.73 18.76
N PHE A 12 -4.13 -11.89 18.31
CA PHE A 12 -4.99 -13.01 17.91
C PHE A 12 -4.81 -14.18 18.87
N ALA A 13 -5.91 -14.80 19.28
CA ALA A 13 -5.88 -15.96 20.17
C ALA A 13 -5.21 -17.18 19.51
N ASP A 14 -5.36 -17.32 18.18
CA ASP A 14 -4.76 -18.39 17.37
C ASP A 14 -4.78 -18.03 15.86
N LEU A 15 -4.26 -18.94 15.04
CA LEU A 15 -4.21 -18.78 13.58
C LEU A 15 -5.60 -18.82 12.91
N GLY A 16 -6.59 -19.48 13.51
CA GLY A 16 -7.97 -19.48 13.04
C GLY A 16 -8.66 -18.14 13.26
N ALA A 17 -8.40 -17.49 14.39
CA ALA A 17 -8.85 -16.12 14.66
C ALA A 17 -8.24 -15.11 13.68
N LEU A 18 -6.95 -15.26 13.34
CA LEU A 18 -6.29 -14.47 12.30
C LEU A 18 -6.93 -14.69 10.91
N ALA A 19 -7.13 -15.95 10.52
CA ALA A 19 -7.74 -16.29 9.23
C ALA A 19 -9.16 -15.71 9.10
N THR A 20 -9.96 -15.78 10.16
CA THR A 20 -11.29 -15.19 10.22
C THR A 20 -11.25 -13.68 10.06
N GLY A 21 -10.29 -13.01 10.73
CA GLY A 21 -10.07 -11.57 10.61
C GLY A 21 -9.67 -11.14 9.20
N LEU A 22 -8.82 -11.92 8.52
CA LEU A 22 -8.40 -11.69 7.14
C LEU A 22 -9.55 -11.85 6.15
N VAL A 23 -10.34 -12.92 6.27
CA VAL A 23 -11.49 -13.17 5.38
C VAL A 23 -12.59 -12.14 5.58
N SER A 24 -12.84 -11.72 6.82
CA SER A 24 -13.88 -10.73 7.13
C SER A 24 -13.46 -9.29 6.80
N PHE A 25 -12.17 -9.06 6.54
CA PHE A 25 -11.66 -7.72 6.28
C PHE A 25 -12.17 -7.16 4.95
N GLU A 26 -12.13 -7.95 3.88
CA GLU A 26 -12.53 -7.53 2.54
C GLU A 26 -13.98 -7.02 2.48
N PRO A 27 -15.02 -7.77 2.91
CA PRO A 27 -16.39 -7.29 2.86
C PRO A 27 -16.61 -6.06 3.74
N ARG A 28 -16.00 -5.99 4.93
CA ARG A 28 -16.11 -4.84 5.84
C ARG A 28 -15.46 -3.58 5.25
N TYR A 29 -14.30 -3.73 4.63
CA TYR A 29 -13.58 -2.63 4.01
C TYR A 29 -14.35 -2.10 2.79
N ASN A 30 -14.86 -3.02 1.96
CA ASN A 30 -15.60 -2.67 0.75
C ASN A 30 -16.99 -2.08 1.05
N ALA A 31 -17.62 -2.42 2.18
CA ALA A 31 -18.91 -1.85 2.58
C ALA A 31 -18.87 -0.34 2.86
N THR A 32 -17.72 0.18 3.28
CA THR A 32 -17.55 1.61 3.61
C THR A 32 -16.61 2.34 2.65
N ALA A 33 -15.90 1.59 1.79
CA ALA A 33 -15.12 2.17 0.71
C ALA A 33 -16.06 2.89 -0.25
N ARG A 34 -15.90 4.21 -0.34
CA ARG A 34 -16.50 4.96 -1.45
C ARG A 34 -15.80 4.55 -2.73
N PRO A 35 -16.51 4.44 -3.86
CA PRO A 35 -15.88 4.30 -5.17
C PRO A 35 -14.82 5.38 -5.30
N PHE A 36 -13.56 4.95 -5.32
CA PHE A 36 -12.47 5.84 -5.59
C PHE A 36 -12.37 5.90 -7.12
N ASP A 37 -12.52 7.09 -7.68
CA ASP A 37 -12.30 7.29 -9.11
C ASP A 37 -10.79 7.20 -9.37
N TRP A 38 -10.30 5.97 -9.50
CA TRP A 38 -8.89 5.68 -9.70
C TRP A 38 -8.52 6.01 -11.14
N THR A 39 -8.18 7.28 -11.37
CA THR A 39 -7.74 7.80 -12.67
C THR A 39 -6.26 7.55 -12.93
N PHE A 40 -5.53 6.89 -12.02
CA PHE A 40 -4.10 6.67 -12.16
C PHE A 40 -3.83 5.61 -13.23
N THR A 41 -3.30 6.07 -14.35
CA THR A 41 -3.05 5.30 -15.55
C THR A 41 -1.66 4.66 -15.55
N ARG A 42 -1.40 3.81 -16.54
CA ARG A 42 -0.05 3.30 -16.81
C ARG A 42 0.94 4.43 -17.16
N GLY A 43 0.45 5.54 -17.75
CA GLY A 43 1.27 6.72 -18.02
C GLY A 43 1.71 7.42 -16.74
N ASP A 44 0.80 7.55 -15.78
CA ASP A 44 1.10 8.12 -14.46
C ASP A 44 2.12 7.27 -13.69
N LEU A 45 2.05 5.94 -13.84
CA LEU A 45 3.06 5.04 -13.30
C LEU A 45 4.44 5.27 -13.92
N ALA A 46 4.51 5.33 -15.26
CA ALA A 46 5.78 5.55 -15.95
C ALA A 46 6.42 6.89 -15.57
N GLU A 47 5.61 7.94 -15.47
CA GLU A 47 6.06 9.27 -15.04
C GLU A 47 6.52 9.29 -13.58
N LEU A 48 5.82 8.58 -12.69
CA LEU A 48 6.23 8.43 -11.30
C LEU A 48 7.59 7.73 -11.18
N VAL A 49 7.81 6.65 -11.93
CA VAL A 49 9.10 5.93 -11.97
C VAL A 49 10.20 6.86 -12.45
N ARG A 50 10.00 7.56 -13.57
CA ARG A 50 10.97 8.52 -14.13
C ARG A 50 11.33 9.61 -13.11
N ARG A 51 10.35 10.14 -12.38
CA ARG A 51 10.58 11.16 -11.34
C ARG A 51 11.41 10.60 -10.18
N ILE A 52 11.14 9.39 -9.72
CA ILE A 52 11.93 8.73 -8.68
C ILE A 52 13.37 8.54 -9.16
N GLU A 53 13.56 8.11 -10.40
CA GLU A 53 14.88 7.94 -11.02
C GLU A 53 15.68 9.24 -11.11
N ALA A 54 15.02 10.35 -11.47
CA ALA A 54 15.66 11.65 -11.49
C ALA A 54 16.07 12.13 -10.07
N HIS A 55 15.24 11.85 -9.05
CA HIS A 55 15.54 12.25 -7.67
C HIS A 55 16.66 11.40 -7.06
N GLN A 56 16.70 10.09 -7.29
CA GLN A 56 17.80 9.25 -6.82
C GLN A 56 19.12 9.63 -7.51
N PHE A 57 19.09 9.92 -8.81
CA PHE A 57 20.28 10.35 -9.54
C PHE A 57 20.80 11.69 -9.03
N SER A 58 19.89 12.65 -8.77
CA SER A 58 20.25 13.93 -8.15
C SER A 58 20.81 13.77 -6.73
N ALA A 59 20.22 12.90 -5.91
CA ALA A 59 20.70 12.64 -4.56
C ALA A 59 22.11 12.01 -4.56
N THR A 60 22.35 11.04 -5.46
CA THR A 60 23.69 10.44 -5.64
C THR A 60 24.71 11.47 -6.12
N ALA A 61 24.34 12.36 -7.05
CA ALA A 61 25.23 13.41 -7.54
C ALA A 61 25.61 14.42 -6.45
N VAL A 62 24.67 14.79 -5.56
CA VAL A 62 24.93 15.68 -4.41
C VAL A 62 25.84 15.04 -3.37
N LEU A 63 25.72 13.73 -3.14
CA LEU A 63 26.57 12.98 -2.20
C LEU A 63 27.99 12.73 -2.72
N ALA A 64 28.21 12.84 -4.04
CA ALA A 64 29.50 12.62 -4.69
C ALA A 64 30.31 13.90 -4.94
N ALA A 65 29.77 15.07 -4.58
CA ALA A 65 30.39 16.39 -4.69
C ALA A 65 30.86 16.91 -3.32
#